data_AF-A0AAU6WSB0-F1
#
_entry.id   AF-A0AAU6WSB0-F1
#
_cell.length_a   1.000
_cell.length_b   1.000
_cell.length_c   1.000
_cell.angle_alpha   90.00
_cell.angle_beta   90.00
_cell.angle_gamma   90.00
#
_symmetry.space_group_name_H-M   'P 1'
#
loop_
_entity.id
_entity.type
_entity.pdbx_description
1 polymer ?
#
loop_
_entity_poly.entity_id
_entity_poly.type
_entity_poly.pdbx_seq_one_letter_code
_entity_poly.pdbx_strand_id
1 'polypeptide(L)'
;MFLFPIAETKVSSSIAGIINSMMPIFVIIVGALVWKFETTKRQITGTFISFSGVCLLAFGGSGDEGEFKLIPILLLLTATLCYAISTTTVKSKLMEVSSTVLSAFVFSFVLFLPSLIALMGTGFFSTFSLDRNHLTGLMFVSLLSVFGTGLAMMMNYRLLKVSSPLFASTVTLLMPIVAIIWGVLDGEKLSVTQFVGAGIIIAGLIFLRAKPNIINK
;
A
#
# COMPACT_ATOMS: atom_id res chain seq x y z
N MET A 1 -6.83 -5.61 -2.00
CA MET A 1 -6.33 -6.80 -1.30
C MET A 1 -5.76 -7.85 -2.25
N PHE A 2 -6.44 -8.28 -3.32
CA PHE A 2 -5.93 -9.35 -4.20
C PHE A 2 -4.76 -8.96 -5.13
N LEU A 3 -4.67 -7.70 -5.54
CA LEU A 3 -3.66 -7.25 -6.51
C LEU A 3 -2.22 -7.31 -5.97
N PHE A 4 -2.02 -7.08 -4.67
CA PHE A 4 -0.69 -7.11 -4.03
C PHE A 4 -0.07 -8.52 -4.07
N PRO A 5 -0.73 -9.58 -3.53
CA PRO A 5 -0.20 -10.94 -3.59
C PRO A 5 0.08 -11.42 -5.02
N ILE A 6 -0.78 -11.08 -5.99
CA ILE A 6 -0.59 -11.44 -7.40
C ILE A 6 0.69 -10.78 -7.95
N ALA A 7 0.89 -9.48 -7.67
CA ALA A 7 2.08 -8.78 -8.11
C ALA A 7 3.35 -9.33 -7.44
N GLU A 8 3.31 -9.63 -6.15
CA GLU A 8 4.44 -10.17 -5.36
C GLU A 8 4.91 -11.56 -5.82
N THR A 9 4.11 -12.31 -6.59
CA THR A 9 4.61 -13.52 -7.27
C THR A 9 5.66 -13.24 -8.35
N LYS A 10 5.76 -11.98 -8.80
CA LYS A 10 6.66 -11.53 -9.89
C LYS A 10 7.63 -10.43 -9.46
N VAL A 11 7.36 -9.71 -8.37
CA VAL A 11 8.23 -8.67 -7.81
C VAL A 11 8.55 -8.92 -6.35
N SER A 12 9.74 -8.48 -5.93
CA SER A 12 10.20 -8.53 -4.54
C SER A 12 9.29 -7.73 -3.59
N SER A 13 9.25 -8.14 -2.33
CA SER A 13 8.54 -7.44 -1.25
C SER A 13 9.03 -6.01 -1.04
N SER A 14 10.34 -5.75 -1.24
CA SER A 14 10.91 -4.40 -1.22
C SER A 14 10.23 -3.45 -2.22
N ILE A 15 10.13 -3.86 -3.49
CA ILE A 15 9.49 -3.06 -4.56
C ILE A 15 8.01 -2.82 -4.23
N ALA A 16 7.30 -3.86 -3.78
CA ALA A 16 5.89 -3.75 -3.40
C ALA A 16 5.69 -2.73 -2.27
N GLY A 17 6.53 -2.78 -1.23
CA GLY A 17 6.50 -1.83 -0.13
C GLY A 17 6.84 -0.40 -0.54
N ILE A 18 7.81 -0.22 -1.45
CA ILE A 18 8.16 1.11 -1.98
C ILE A 18 6.99 1.70 -2.76
N ILE A 19 6.35 0.94 -3.67
CA ILE A 19 5.19 1.43 -4.42
C ILE A 19 4.02 1.71 -3.48
N ASN A 20 3.81 0.90 -2.45
CA ASN A 20 2.72 1.12 -1.50
C ASN A 20 2.81 2.46 -0.75
N SER A 21 4.03 2.98 -0.56
CA SER A 21 4.26 4.30 0.05
C SER A 21 3.72 5.48 -0.77
N MET A 22 3.31 5.25 -2.01
CA MET A 22 2.68 6.24 -2.87
C MET A 22 1.23 6.53 -2.51
N MET A 23 0.63 5.81 -1.56
CA MET A 23 -0.74 6.06 -1.11
C MET A 23 -1.10 7.54 -0.90
N PRO A 24 -0.24 8.40 -0.31
CA PRO A 24 -0.55 9.83 -0.11
C PRO A 24 -0.80 10.59 -1.41
N ILE A 25 -0.09 10.21 -2.49
CA ILE A 25 -0.20 10.81 -3.82
C ILE A 25 -1.59 10.52 -4.38
N PHE A 26 -1.97 9.24 -4.37
CA PHE A 26 -3.29 8.83 -4.85
C PHE A 26 -4.42 9.40 -3.99
N VAL A 27 -4.20 9.58 -2.68
CA VAL A 27 -5.15 10.26 -1.80
C VAL A 27 -5.36 11.72 -2.21
N ILE A 28 -4.30 12.43 -2.60
CA ILE A 28 -4.41 13.80 -3.13
C ILE A 28 -5.15 13.82 -4.46
N ILE A 29 -4.77 12.95 -5.40
CA ILE A 29 -5.40 12.89 -6.74
C ILE A 29 -6.89 12.58 -6.61
N VAL A 30 -7.25 11.52 -5.89
CA VAL A 30 -8.64 11.11 -5.71
C VAL A 30 -9.41 12.12 -4.85
N GLY A 31 -8.78 12.64 -3.79
CA GLY A 31 -9.36 13.68 -2.94
C GLY A 31 -9.73 14.94 -3.73
N ALA A 32 -8.86 15.37 -4.64
CA ALA A 32 -9.10 16.53 -5.49
C ALA A 32 -10.20 16.26 -6.54
N LEU A 33 -10.11 15.14 -7.26
CA LEU A 33 -11.00 14.84 -8.39
C LEU A 33 -12.41 14.44 -7.95
N VAL A 34 -12.53 13.61 -6.91
CA VAL A 34 -13.80 13.02 -6.47
C VAL A 34 -14.45 13.86 -5.37
N TRP A 35 -13.65 14.35 -4.43
CA TRP A 35 -14.15 14.99 -3.21
C TRP A 35 -13.88 16.50 -3.14
N LYS A 36 -13.26 17.07 -4.17
CA LYS A 36 -12.92 18.51 -4.26
C LYS A 36 -12.09 19.03 -3.09
N PHE A 37 -11.23 18.18 -2.51
CA PHE A 37 -10.28 18.65 -1.51
C PHE A 37 -9.30 19.66 -2.11
N GLU A 38 -8.96 20.70 -1.36
CA GLU A 38 -7.97 21.68 -1.79
C GLU A 38 -6.61 21.03 -1.99
N THR A 39 -5.96 21.34 -3.11
CA THR A 39 -4.61 20.88 -3.41
C THR A 39 -3.65 22.05 -3.54
N THR A 40 -2.43 21.83 -3.09
CA THR A 40 -1.37 22.85 -3.15
C THR A 40 -0.42 22.57 -4.31
N LYS A 41 0.20 23.63 -4.86
CA LYS A 41 1.23 23.49 -5.91
C LYS A 41 2.37 22.55 -5.50
N ARG A 42 2.67 22.48 -4.19
CA ARG A 42 3.67 21.59 -3.60
C ARG A 42 3.29 20.10 -3.69
N GLN A 43 2.01 19.79 -3.45
CA GLN A 43 1.49 18.42 -3.58
C GLN A 43 1.54 17.95 -5.04
N ILE A 44 1.23 18.83 -5.99
CA ILE A 44 1.30 18.53 -7.43
C ILE A 44 2.74 18.25 -7.84
N THR A 45 3.68 19.12 -7.47
CA THR A 45 5.11 18.94 -7.80
C THR A 45 5.71 17.70 -7.12
N GLY A 46 5.41 17.45 -5.84
CA GLY A 46 5.84 16.23 -5.15
C GLY A 46 5.28 14.95 -5.75
N THR A 47 4.05 14.99 -6.31
CA THR A 47 3.46 13.89 -7.09
C THR A 47 4.30 13.56 -8.31
N PHE A 48 4.67 14.57 -9.11
CA PHE A 48 5.50 14.35 -10.30
C PHE A 48 6.90 13.83 -9.96
N ILE A 49 7.53 14.35 -8.91
CA ILE A 49 8.84 13.88 -8.45
C ILE A 49 8.74 12.40 -8.06
N SER A 50 7.76 12.04 -7.23
CA SER A 50 7.61 10.66 -6.78
C SER A 50 7.29 9.71 -7.94
N PHE A 51 6.45 10.14 -8.89
CA PHE A 51 6.12 9.37 -10.09
C PHE A 51 7.37 9.06 -10.94
N SER A 52 8.29 10.01 -11.07
CA SER A 52 9.55 9.77 -11.78
C SER A 52 10.40 8.65 -11.15
N GLY A 53 10.40 8.55 -9.81
CA GLY A 53 11.08 7.48 -9.09
C GLY A 53 10.45 6.10 -9.32
N VAL A 54 9.13 6.04 -9.54
CA VAL A 54 8.42 4.80 -9.89
C VAL A 54 8.77 4.34 -11.30
N CYS A 55 8.83 5.27 -12.25
CA CYS A 55 9.31 4.97 -13.60
C CYS A 55 10.71 4.37 -13.51
N LEU A 56 11.59 4.96 -12.72
CA LEU A 56 12.96 4.48 -12.53
C LEU A 56 13.02 3.10 -11.86
N LEU A 57 12.15 2.82 -10.87
CA LEU A 57 11.99 1.48 -10.30
C LEU A 57 11.56 0.44 -11.33
N ALA A 58 10.67 0.81 -12.26
CA ALA A 58 10.21 -0.09 -13.31
C ALA A 58 11.32 -0.49 -14.28
N PHE A 59 12.30 0.39 -14.52
CA PHE A 59 13.48 0.10 -15.33
C PHE A 59 14.58 -0.66 -14.56
N GLY A 60 14.54 -0.67 -13.23
CA GLY A 60 15.63 -1.18 -12.40
C GLY A 60 15.61 -2.68 -12.07
N GLY A 61 14.66 -3.46 -12.58
CA GLY A 61 14.55 -4.89 -12.31
C GLY A 61 15.66 -5.69 -13.01
N SER A 62 16.77 -5.94 -12.30
CA SER A 62 17.86 -6.77 -12.80
C SER A 62 17.61 -8.26 -12.53
N GLY A 63 17.25 -8.98 -13.60
CA GLY A 63 17.47 -10.41 -13.81
C GLY A 63 17.94 -10.59 -15.26
N ASP A 64 18.57 -11.72 -15.60
CA ASP A 64 19.30 -12.00 -16.86
C ASP A 64 18.51 -11.83 -18.18
N GLU A 65 17.25 -11.46 -18.10
CA GLU A 65 16.46 -10.98 -19.22
C GLU A 65 15.84 -9.64 -18.78
N GLY A 66 16.05 -8.58 -19.55
CA GLY A 66 15.53 -7.23 -19.30
C GLY A 66 14.01 -7.13 -19.40
N GLU A 67 13.27 -8.06 -18.80
CA GLU A 67 11.82 -8.03 -18.72
C GLU A 67 11.39 -6.86 -17.84
N PHE A 68 10.91 -5.82 -18.53
CA PHE A 68 10.22 -4.70 -17.93
C PHE A 68 9.02 -5.21 -17.14
N LYS A 69 9.10 -5.20 -15.80
CA LYS A 69 8.05 -5.68 -14.89
C LYS A 69 6.86 -4.71 -14.78
N LEU A 70 6.37 -4.25 -15.92
CA LEU A 70 5.31 -3.25 -16.02
C LEU A 70 4.00 -3.75 -15.43
N ILE A 71 3.61 -4.99 -15.73
CA ILE A 71 2.33 -5.55 -15.31
C ILE A 71 2.25 -5.62 -13.77
N PRO A 72 3.22 -6.23 -13.04
CA PRO A 72 3.20 -6.22 -11.58
C PRO A 72 3.17 -4.81 -10.98
N ILE A 73 3.94 -3.87 -11.55
CA ILE A 73 3.99 -2.49 -11.06
C ILE A 73 2.64 -1.79 -11.25
N LEU A 74 1.99 -1.97 -12.41
CA LEU A 74 0.64 -1.44 -12.66
C LEU A 74 -0.39 -2.05 -11.71
N LEU A 75 -0.28 -3.35 -11.38
CA LEU A 75 -1.15 -3.98 -10.39
C LEU A 75 -0.98 -3.35 -9.00
N LEU A 76 0.26 -3.09 -8.57
CA LEU A 76 0.56 -2.42 -7.31
C LEU A 76 0.04 -0.98 -7.29
N LEU A 77 0.27 -0.21 -8.35
CA LEU A 77 -0.25 1.16 -8.49
C LEU A 77 -1.78 1.18 -8.43
N THR A 78 -2.44 0.27 -9.16
CA THR A 78 -3.90 0.14 -9.12
C THR A 78 -4.39 -0.24 -7.73
N ALA A 79 -3.69 -1.13 -7.04
CA ALA A 79 -4.02 -1.50 -5.66
C ALA A 79 -3.94 -0.30 -4.71
N THR A 80 -2.88 0.50 -4.81
CA THR A 80 -2.71 1.72 -4.00
C THR A 80 -3.76 2.79 -4.33
N LEU A 81 -4.16 2.91 -5.59
CA LEU A 81 -5.25 3.77 -6.01
C LEU A 81 -6.59 3.33 -5.39
N CYS A 82 -6.91 2.03 -5.41
CA CYS A 82 -8.10 1.49 -4.75
C CYS A 82 -8.10 1.79 -3.24
N TYR A 83 -6.94 1.69 -2.56
CA TYR A 83 -6.83 2.08 -1.16
C TYR A 83 -7.07 3.57 -0.93
N ALA A 84 -6.58 4.44 -1.82
CA ALA A 84 -6.85 5.88 -1.75
C ALA A 84 -8.33 6.20 -1.96
N ILE A 85 -8.99 5.55 -2.93
CA ILE A 85 -10.45 5.68 -3.15
C ILE A 85 -11.20 5.24 -1.90
N SER A 86 -10.89 4.07 -1.35
CA SER A 86 -11.52 3.56 -0.14
C SER A 86 -11.33 4.53 1.03
N THR A 87 -10.10 4.96 1.30
CA THR A 87 -9.76 5.83 2.44
C THR A 87 -10.43 7.21 2.32
N THR A 88 -10.42 7.82 1.13
CA THR A 88 -11.09 9.10 0.92
C THR A 88 -12.61 8.97 0.99
N THR A 89 -13.19 7.88 0.49
CA THR A 89 -14.63 7.59 0.61
C THR A 89 -15.06 7.42 2.06
N VAL A 90 -14.29 6.66 2.84
CA VAL A 90 -14.56 6.49 4.27
C VAL A 90 -14.55 7.84 4.99
N LYS A 91 -13.57 8.69 4.70
CA LYS A 91 -13.51 10.04 5.27
C LYS A 91 -14.68 10.92 4.86
N SER A 92 -15.10 10.86 3.61
CA SER A 92 -16.12 11.78 3.09
C SER A 92 -17.55 11.34 3.40
N LYS A 93 -17.81 10.04 3.60
CA LYS A 93 -19.17 9.48 3.69
C LYS A 93 -19.46 8.64 4.93
N LEU A 94 -18.44 8.11 5.61
CA LEU A 94 -18.63 7.08 6.64
C LEU A 94 -18.10 7.49 8.01
N MET A 95 -17.90 8.80 8.24
CA MET A 95 -17.38 9.34 9.49
C MET A 95 -18.31 9.13 10.70
N GLU A 96 -19.61 9.06 10.45
CA GLU A 96 -20.64 8.82 11.48
C GLU A 96 -20.64 7.37 11.99
N VAL A 97 -20.27 6.42 11.13
CA VAL A 97 -20.21 4.99 11.48
C VAL A 97 -18.99 4.71 12.35
N SER A 98 -19.14 4.05 13.50
CA SER A 98 -18.00 3.75 14.38
C SER A 98 -16.92 2.93 13.66
N SER A 99 -15.64 3.19 13.96
CA SER A 99 -14.50 2.53 13.28
C SER A 99 -14.53 1.01 13.44
N THR A 100 -15.01 0.53 14.59
CA THR A 100 -15.19 -0.89 14.88
C THR A 100 -16.28 -1.51 14.00
N VAL A 101 -17.45 -0.87 13.90
CA VAL A 101 -18.57 -1.36 13.07
C VAL A 101 -18.17 -1.37 11.59
N LEU A 102 -17.50 -0.32 11.12
CA LEU A 102 -17.03 -0.25 9.74
C LEU A 102 -16.02 -1.37 9.42
N SER A 103 -15.06 -1.62 10.31
CA SER A 103 -14.09 -2.70 10.13
C SER A 103 -14.78 -4.06 10.11
N ALA A 104 -15.67 -4.32 11.07
CA ALA A 104 -16.43 -5.57 11.14
C ALA A 104 -17.25 -5.78 9.85
N PHE A 105 -17.94 -4.75 9.36
CA PHE A 105 -18.71 -4.84 8.12
C PHE A 105 -17.82 -5.19 6.91
N VAL A 106 -16.67 -4.52 6.77
CA VAL A 106 -15.74 -4.78 5.67
C VAL A 106 -15.21 -6.22 5.70
N PHE A 107 -14.79 -6.72 6.86
CA PHE A 107 -14.26 -8.08 6.96
C PHE A 107 -15.35 -9.17 6.85
N SER A 108 -16.51 -8.97 7.47
CA SER A 108 -17.58 -9.97 7.51
C SER A 108 -18.41 -10.04 6.23
N PHE A 109 -18.66 -8.91 5.55
CA PHE A 109 -19.56 -8.87 4.40
C PHE A 109 -18.85 -8.56 3.10
N VAL A 110 -17.96 -7.56 3.08
CA VAL A 110 -17.32 -7.12 1.82
C VAL A 110 -16.22 -8.08 1.39
N LEU A 111 -15.40 -8.54 2.33
CA LEU A 111 -14.22 -9.36 2.03
C LEU A 111 -14.46 -10.86 2.16
N PHE A 112 -15.44 -11.30 2.96
CA PHE A 112 -15.66 -12.72 3.21
C PHE A 112 -15.94 -13.51 1.93
N LEU A 113 -16.94 -13.09 1.15
CA LEU A 113 -17.36 -13.81 -0.05
C LEU A 113 -16.26 -13.84 -1.14
N PRO A 114 -15.62 -12.70 -1.51
CA PRO A 114 -14.51 -12.73 -2.46
C PRO A 114 -13.31 -13.56 -1.98
N SER A 115 -13.00 -13.53 -0.68
CA SER A 115 -11.88 -14.29 -0.12
C SER A 115 -12.17 -15.79 -0.14
N LEU A 116 -13.42 -16.20 0.11
CA LEU A 116 -13.84 -17.59 0.03
C LEU A 116 -13.74 -18.12 -1.40
N ILE A 117 -14.22 -17.33 -2.38
CA ILE A 117 -14.10 -17.68 -3.81
C ILE A 117 -12.63 -17.81 -4.22
N ALA A 118 -11.79 -16.86 -3.81
CA ALA A 118 -10.35 -16.92 -4.09
C ALA A 118 -9.71 -18.17 -3.46
N LEU A 119 -10.02 -18.47 -2.20
CA LEU A 119 -9.50 -19.65 -1.49
C LEU A 119 -9.86 -20.96 -2.21
N MET A 120 -11.12 -21.11 -2.64
CA MET A 120 -11.54 -22.27 -3.43
C MET A 120 -10.79 -22.37 -4.76
N GLY A 121 -10.54 -21.24 -5.43
CA GLY A 121 -9.80 -21.18 -6.69
C GLY A 121 -8.30 -21.46 -6.59
N THR A 122 -7.70 -21.36 -5.39
CA THR A 122 -6.25 -21.58 -5.21
C THR A 122 -5.82 -23.05 -5.10
N GLY A 123 -6.76 -24.00 -5.04
CA GLY A 123 -6.43 -25.41 -4.79
C GLY A 123 -5.96 -25.68 -3.35
N PHE A 124 -6.31 -24.79 -2.42
CA PHE A 124 -5.95 -24.93 -1.00
C PHE A 124 -6.43 -26.27 -0.43
N PHE A 125 -7.70 -26.63 -0.65
CA PHE A 125 -8.29 -27.84 -0.07
C PHE A 125 -7.73 -29.15 -0.66
N SER A 126 -7.11 -29.12 -1.83
CA SER A 126 -6.45 -30.30 -2.42
C SER A 126 -5.00 -30.45 -1.97
N THR A 127 -4.34 -29.34 -1.62
CA THR A 127 -2.90 -29.32 -1.30
C THR A 127 -2.65 -29.32 0.21
N PHE A 128 -3.61 -28.82 0.99
CA PHE A 128 -3.49 -28.70 2.43
C PHE A 128 -3.68 -30.06 3.13
N SER A 129 -2.65 -30.50 3.83
CA SER A 129 -2.68 -31.62 4.76
C SER A 129 -2.60 -31.12 6.20
N LEU A 130 -3.18 -31.88 7.14
CA LEU A 130 -3.09 -31.64 8.59
C LEU A 130 -1.71 -31.98 9.17
N ASP A 131 -0.66 -31.49 8.52
CA ASP A 131 0.73 -31.69 8.94
C ASP A 131 1.23 -30.52 9.78
N ARG A 132 2.23 -30.78 10.63
CA ARG A 132 2.80 -29.79 11.56
C ARG A 132 3.27 -28.52 10.84
N ASN A 133 3.85 -28.66 9.65
CA ASN A 133 4.35 -27.52 8.87
C ASN A 133 3.21 -26.63 8.37
N HIS A 134 2.15 -27.22 7.81
CA HIS A 134 0.99 -26.48 7.33
C HIS A 134 0.23 -25.79 8.47
N LEU A 135 0.10 -26.45 9.62
CA LEU A 135 -0.49 -25.85 10.83
C LEU A 135 0.34 -24.66 11.35
N THR A 136 1.66 -24.77 11.30
CA THR A 136 2.55 -23.68 11.70
C THR A 136 2.43 -22.49 10.75
N GLY A 137 2.37 -22.72 9.43
CA GLY A 137 2.08 -21.69 8.45
C GLY A 137 0.73 -21.00 8.67
N LEU A 138 -0.32 -21.78 8.94
CA LEU A 138 -1.65 -21.26 9.25
C LEU A 138 -1.64 -20.40 10.52
N MET A 139 -0.86 -20.76 11.55
CA MET A 139 -0.69 -19.93 12.74
C MET A 139 -0.05 -18.58 12.40
N PHE A 140 1.02 -18.55 11.59
CA PHE A 140 1.65 -17.29 11.19
C PHE A 140 0.72 -16.41 10.34
N VAL A 141 -0.01 -16.99 9.39
CA VAL A 141 -1.01 -16.27 8.59
C VAL A 141 -2.14 -15.73 9.48
N SER A 142 -2.58 -16.52 10.47
CA SER A 142 -3.62 -16.10 11.41
C SER A 142 -3.15 -14.93 12.28
N LEU A 143 -1.92 -14.99 12.79
CA LEU A 143 -1.32 -13.91 13.58
C LEU A 143 -1.22 -12.62 12.76
N LEU A 144 -0.73 -12.71 11.52
CA LEU A 144 -0.64 -11.59 10.60
C LEU A 144 -2.02 -11.02 10.24
N SER A 145 -3.02 -11.88 10.06
CA SER A 145 -4.39 -11.47 9.73
C SER A 145 -5.05 -10.71 10.88
N VAL A 146 -4.91 -11.18 12.11
CA VAL A 146 -5.51 -10.54 13.30
C VAL A 146 -4.81 -9.22 13.62
N PHE A 147 -3.49 -9.24 13.79
CA PHE A 147 -2.74 -8.08 14.26
C PHE A 147 -2.33 -7.14 13.13
N GLY A 148 -1.78 -7.70 12.05
CA GLY A 148 -1.26 -6.93 10.92
C GLY A 148 -2.34 -6.35 10.01
N THR A 149 -3.51 -6.97 9.94
CA THR A 149 -4.61 -6.53 9.07
C THR A 149 -5.82 -6.04 9.84
N GLY A 150 -6.43 -6.90 10.67
CA GLY A 150 -7.67 -6.58 11.39
C GLY A 150 -7.52 -5.40 12.35
N LEU A 151 -6.62 -5.54 13.33
CA LEU A 151 -6.36 -4.49 14.32
C LEU A 151 -5.80 -3.21 13.67
N ALA A 152 -4.87 -3.36 12.73
CA ALA A 152 -4.28 -2.23 12.00
C ALA A 152 -5.34 -1.44 11.21
N MET A 153 -6.30 -2.12 10.54
CA MET A 153 -7.42 -1.46 9.84
C MET A 153 -8.32 -0.70 10.81
N MET A 154 -8.66 -1.30 11.96
CA MET A 154 -9.46 -0.62 12.99
C MET A 154 -8.77 0.65 13.48
N MET A 155 -7.46 0.58 13.73
CA MET A 155 -6.65 1.74 14.10
C MET A 155 -6.58 2.76 12.96
N ASN A 156 -6.46 2.33 11.71
CA ASN A 156 -6.42 3.22 10.54
C ASN A 156 -7.75 3.97 10.36
N TYR A 157 -8.90 3.31 10.50
CA TYR A 157 -10.19 3.99 10.47
C TYR A 157 -10.39 4.93 11.65
N ARG A 158 -9.89 4.57 12.85
CA ARG A 158 -9.90 5.50 13.99
C ARG A 158 -9.03 6.72 13.74
N LEU A 159 -7.82 6.53 13.19
CA LEU A 159 -6.92 7.61 12.80
C LEU A 159 -7.57 8.51 11.75
N LEU A 160 -8.23 7.92 10.75
CA LEU A 160 -8.93 8.66 9.71
C LEU A 160 -10.08 9.50 10.25
N LYS A 161 -10.73 9.10 11.35
CA LYS A 161 -11.73 9.95 12.00
C LYS A 161 -11.14 11.21 12.61
N VAL A 162 -10.01 11.09 13.29
CA VAL A 162 -9.37 12.20 14.01
C VAL A 162 -8.38 13.01 13.16
N SER A 163 -8.13 12.61 11.90
CA SER A 163 -7.15 13.25 11.03
C SER A 163 -7.62 13.36 9.57
N SER A 164 -6.87 14.04 8.71
CA SER A 164 -7.17 14.10 7.27
C SER A 164 -6.71 12.81 6.56
N PRO A 165 -7.29 12.44 5.40
CA PRO A 165 -6.83 11.27 4.62
C PRO A 165 -5.35 11.35 4.24
N LEU A 166 -4.88 12.56 3.92
CA LEU A 166 -3.48 12.80 3.60
C LEU A 166 -2.57 12.57 4.81
N PHE A 167 -3.04 12.90 6.02
CA PHE A 167 -2.32 12.59 7.25
C PHE A 167 -2.41 11.11 7.59
N ALA A 168 -3.56 10.46 7.50
CA ALA A 168 -3.67 9.03 7.78
C ALA A 168 -2.77 8.18 6.87
N SER A 169 -2.66 8.55 5.59
CA SER A 169 -1.72 7.92 4.65
C SER A 169 -0.24 8.18 4.99
N THR A 170 0.11 8.96 6.01
CA THR A 170 1.50 9.14 6.45
C THR A 170 2.15 7.90 6.99
N VAL A 171 1.36 7.02 7.57
CA VAL A 171 1.83 5.74 8.08
C VAL A 171 2.52 4.92 6.98
N THR A 172 2.09 5.07 5.72
CA THR A 172 2.69 4.38 4.58
C THR A 172 4.10 4.86 4.21
N LEU A 173 4.57 6.01 4.72
CA LEU A 173 5.97 6.42 4.51
C LEU A 173 6.97 5.57 5.30
N LEU A 174 6.51 4.83 6.30
CA LEU A 174 7.35 3.86 7.01
C LEU A 174 7.53 2.57 6.20
N MET A 175 6.63 2.29 5.25
CA MET A 175 6.64 1.04 4.50
C MET A 175 7.91 0.83 3.66
N PRO A 176 8.47 1.81 2.93
CA PRO A 176 9.71 1.61 2.18
C PRO A 176 10.88 1.23 3.09
N ILE A 177 10.97 1.87 4.26
CA ILE A 177 12.03 1.62 5.24
C ILE A 177 11.93 0.17 5.74
N VAL A 178 10.74 -0.21 6.19
CA VAL A 178 10.48 -1.57 6.71
C VAL A 178 10.64 -2.61 5.61
N ALA A 179 10.13 -2.36 4.41
CA ALA A 179 10.19 -3.29 3.29
C ALA A 179 11.62 -3.51 2.79
N ILE A 180 12.43 -2.47 2.68
CA ILE A 180 13.85 -2.60 2.29
C ILE A 180 14.63 -3.37 3.38
N ILE A 181 14.40 -3.07 4.67
CA ILE A 181 15.07 -3.78 5.76
C ILE A 181 14.73 -5.28 5.72
N TRP A 182 13.44 -5.63 5.65
CA TRP A 182 13.02 -7.02 5.60
C TRP A 182 13.43 -7.71 4.31
N GLY A 183 13.34 -7.04 3.17
CA GLY A 183 13.77 -7.59 1.89
C GLY A 183 15.26 -7.91 1.87
N VAL A 184 16.12 -7.02 2.39
CA VAL A 184 17.55 -7.30 2.52
C VAL A 184 17.81 -8.47 3.48
N LEU A 185 17.08 -8.56 4.59
CA LEU A 185 17.17 -9.70 5.53
C LEU A 185 16.71 -11.02 4.89
N ASP A 186 15.75 -10.98 3.97
CA ASP A 186 15.26 -12.13 3.19
C ASP A 186 16.18 -12.47 2.00
N GLY A 187 17.28 -11.72 1.82
CA GLY A 187 18.25 -11.94 0.77
C GLY A 187 17.90 -11.30 -0.58
N GLU A 188 16.90 -10.42 -0.63
CA GLU A 188 16.54 -9.67 -1.83
C GLU A 188 17.68 -8.72 -2.23
N LYS A 189 18.18 -8.86 -3.47
CA LYS A 189 19.20 -7.98 -4.03
C LYS A 189 18.53 -6.84 -4.80
N LEU A 190 18.45 -5.68 -4.16
CA LEU A 190 18.00 -4.46 -4.81
C LEU A 190 19.12 -3.89 -5.69
N SER A 191 18.78 -3.54 -6.93
CA SER A 191 19.71 -2.90 -7.85
C SER A 191 19.97 -1.45 -7.44
N VAL A 192 21.09 -0.90 -7.89
CA VAL A 192 21.44 0.52 -7.63
C VAL A 192 20.35 1.45 -8.18
N THR A 193 19.77 1.14 -9.33
CA THR A 193 18.65 1.89 -9.91
C THR A 193 17.42 1.80 -9.01
N GLN A 194 17.09 0.64 -8.44
CA GLN A 194 15.97 0.53 -7.51
C GLN A 194 16.17 1.35 -6.23
N PHE A 195 17.40 1.38 -5.68
CA PHE A 195 17.72 2.25 -4.55
C PHE A 195 17.56 3.73 -4.87
N VAL A 196 18.03 4.17 -6.04
CA VAL A 196 17.87 5.56 -6.50
C VAL A 196 16.38 5.90 -6.69
N GLY A 197 15.61 5.01 -7.30
CA GLY A 197 14.17 5.18 -7.50
C GLY A 197 13.40 5.29 -6.18
N ALA A 198 13.73 4.43 -5.21
CA ALA A 198 13.18 4.50 -3.86
C ALA A 198 13.52 5.84 -3.18
N GLY A 199 14.77 6.30 -3.31
CA GLY A 199 15.20 7.60 -2.79
C GLY A 199 14.41 8.77 -3.37
N ILE A 200 14.18 8.77 -4.69
CA ILE A 200 13.38 9.80 -5.38
C ILE A 200 11.93 9.79 -4.89
N ILE A 201 11.32 8.61 -4.72
CA ILE A 201 9.95 8.47 -4.19
C ILE A 201 9.86 9.06 -2.78
N ILE A 202 10.76 8.65 -1.89
CA ILE A 202 10.77 9.14 -0.50
C ILE A 202 10.99 10.66 -0.46
N ALA A 203 11.92 11.18 -1.26
CA ALA A 203 12.18 12.62 -1.35
C ALA A 203 10.96 13.40 -1.85
N GLY A 204 10.30 12.92 -2.91
CA GLY A 204 9.08 13.52 -3.45
C GLY A 204 7.93 13.51 -2.44
N LEU A 205 7.78 12.42 -1.68
CA LEU A 205 6.78 12.30 -0.61
C LEU A 205 7.05 13.24 0.56
N ILE A 206 8.31 13.35 1.02
CA ILE A 206 8.71 14.32 2.05
C ILE A 206 8.44 15.75 1.57
N PHE A 207 8.82 16.05 0.34
CA PHE A 207 8.59 17.36 -0.26
C PHE A 207 7.09 17.69 -0.32
N LEU A 208 6.24 16.75 -0.72
CA LEU A 208 4.79 16.92 -0.76
C LEU A 208 4.18 17.25 0.62
N ARG A 209 4.83 16.85 1.72
CA ARG A 209 4.33 17.04 3.09
C ARG A 209 4.86 18.25 3.82
N ALA A 210 6.04 18.73 3.45
CA ALA A 210 6.65 19.80 4.22
C ALA A 210 5.70 21.02 4.26
N LYS A 211 5.51 21.58 5.46
CA LYS A 211 4.60 22.71 5.66
C LYS A 211 5.03 23.86 4.73
N PRO A 212 4.10 24.61 4.12
CA PRO A 212 4.46 25.86 3.49
C PRO A 212 5.16 26.71 4.54
N ASN A 213 6.31 27.31 4.19
CA ASN A 213 6.92 28.34 5.03
C ASN A 213 5.89 29.46 5.12
N ILE A 214 5.17 29.54 6.24
CA ILE A 214 4.42 30.72 6.60
C ILE A 214 5.49 31.74 6.94
N ILE A 215 5.97 32.45 5.92
CA ILE A 215 6.71 33.68 6.12
C ILE A 215 5.67 34.63 6.69
N ASN A 216 5.57 34.69 8.02
CA ASN A 216 4.86 35.75 8.70
C ASN A 216 5.44 37.06 8.16
N LYS A 217 4.61 37.80 7.43
CA LYS A 217 4.91 39.15 6.96
C LYS A 217 3.92 40.08 7.62
#